data_AF-B1VPH1-F1
#
_entry.id   AF-B1VPH1-F1
#
_cell.length_a   1.000
_cell.length_b   1.000
_cell.length_c   1.000
_cell.angle_alpha   90.00
_cell.angle_beta   90.00
_cell.angle_gamma   90.00
#
_symmetry.space_group_name_H-M   'P 1'
#
loop_
_entity.id
_entity.type
_entity.pdbx_description
1 polymer ?
#
loop_
_entity_poly.entity_id
_entity_poly.type
_entity_poly.pdbx_seq_one_letter_code
_entity_poly.pdbx_strand_id
1 'polypeptide(L)' 'MYGWIWRHLPGNAWVRGVISLVLVLAVVYALFQYVFPWAEPLLPFGDVTVDGESAGGAGADQ' A
#
# COMPACT_ATOMS: atom_id res chain seq x y z
N MET A 1 32.18 -10.13 30.53
CA MET A 1 30.96 -9.64 31.21
C MET A 1 30.08 -8.80 30.28
N TYR A 2 29.56 -9.39 29.20
CA TYR A 2 28.35 -8.96 28.47
C TYR A 2 27.57 -10.17 27.88
N GLY A 3 28.14 -11.38 27.94
CA GLY A 3 27.57 -12.57 27.32
C GLY A 3 26.43 -13.26 28.08
N TRP A 4 26.13 -12.86 29.32
CA TRP A 4 25.06 -13.49 30.11
C TRP A 4 23.67 -12.95 29.75
N ILE A 5 23.57 -11.65 29.43
CA ILE A 5 22.29 -11.02 29.04
C ILE A 5 21.87 -11.38 27.61
N TRP A 6 22.84 -11.60 26.70
CA TRP A 6 22.59 -12.04 25.32
C TRP A 6 22.13 -13.50 25.22
N ARG A 7 22.14 -14.25 26.33
CA ARG A 7 21.89 -15.70 26.34
C ARG A 7 20.57 -16.11 26.98
N HIS A 8 19.78 -15.14 27.46
CA HIS A 8 18.46 -15.36 28.08
C HIS A 8 17.27 -15.04 27.16
N LEU A 9 17.52 -14.50 25.97
CA LEU A 9 16.45 -14.19 25.02
C LEU A 9 16.38 -15.30 23.96
N PRO A 10 15.25 -16.06 23.89
CA PRO A 10 15.12 -17.11 22.89
C PRO A 10 15.09 -16.47 21.49
N GLY A 11 16.06 -16.86 20.67
CA GLY A 11 16.23 -16.43 19.27
C GLY A 11 17.23 -15.28 19.07
N ASN A 12 18.19 -15.50 18.17
CA ASN A 12 19.15 -14.51 17.65
C ASN A 12 18.44 -13.18 17.32
N ALA A 13 19.04 -12.02 17.66
CA ALA A 13 18.49 -10.70 17.31
C ALA A 13 18.09 -10.59 15.82
N TRP A 14 18.79 -11.30 14.95
CA TRP A 14 18.46 -11.49 13.54
C TRP A 14 17.09 -12.12 13.29
N VAL A 15 16.72 -13.17 14.02
CA VAL A 15 15.43 -13.85 13.88
C VAL A 15 14.29 -12.91 14.27
N ARG A 16 14.48 -12.13 15.34
CA ARG A 16 13.51 -11.10 15.76
C ARG A 16 13.38 -10.01 14.70
N GLY A 17 14.50 -9.53 14.17
CA GLY A 17 14.49 -8.55 13.08
C GLY A 17 13.77 -9.05 11.83
N VAL A 18 14.02 -10.31 11.44
CA VAL A 18 13.35 -10.94 10.29
C VAL A 18 11.86 -11.11 10.54
N ILE A 19 11.45 -11.58 11.73
CA ILE A 19 10.02 -11.73 12.07
C ILE A 19 9.31 -10.36 12.05
N SER A 20 9.91 -9.32 12.64
CA SER A 20 9.36 -7.96 12.59
C SER A 20 9.26 -7.43 11.16
N LEU A 21 10.27 -7.65 10.32
CA LEU A 21 10.25 -7.26 8.91
C LEU A 21 9.13 -7.98 8.15
N VAL A 22 8.99 -9.29 8.35
CA VAL A 22 7.91 -10.08 7.74
C VAL A 22 6.54 -9.60 8.20
N LEU A 23 6.38 -9.24 9.49
CA LEU A 23 5.12 -8.72 10.01
C LEU A 23 4.75 -7.38 9.33
N VAL A 24 5.72 -6.48 9.16
CA VAL A 24 5.51 -5.21 8.45
C VAL A 24 5.13 -5.45 6.99
N LEU A 25 5.84 -6.34 6.30
CA LEU A 25 5.54 -6.69 4.91
C LEU A 25 4.13 -7.32 4.78
N ALA A 26 3.72 -8.16 5.73
CA ALA A 26 2.39 -8.74 5.76
C ALA A 26 1.31 -7.67 5.94
N VAL A 27 1.53 -6.68 6.81
CA VAL A 27 0.61 -5.54 6.99
C VAL A 27 0.51 -4.71 5.72
N VAL A 28 1.65 -4.36 5.10
CA VAL A 28 1.67 -3.63 3.83
C VAL A 28 0.92 -4.42 2.76
N TYR A 29 1.21 -5.70 2.60
CA TYR A 29 0.51 -6.58 1.65
C TYR A 29 -1.00 -6.60 1.89
N ALA A 30 -1.44 -6.74 3.13
CA ALA A 30 -2.86 -6.71 3.48
C ALA A 30 -3.51 -5.35 3.16
N LEU A 31 -2.81 -4.24 3.40
CA LEU A 31 -3.29 -2.90 3.04
C LEU A 31 -3.51 -2.80 1.52
N PHE A 32 -2.56 -3.25 0.72
CA PHE A 32 -2.67 -3.19 -0.74
C PHE A 32 -3.73 -4.14 -1.30
N GLN A 33 -3.87 -5.35 -0.75
CA GLN A 33 -4.83 -6.34 -1.26
C GLN A 33 -6.26 -6.14 -0.77
N TYR A 34 -6.47 -5.57 0.42
CA TYR A 34 -7.80 -5.44 1.01
C TYR A 34 -8.24 -3.99 1.20
N VAL A 35 -7.37 -3.12 1.70
CA VAL A 35 -7.73 -1.72 1.97
C VAL A 35 -7.82 -0.92 0.69
N PHE A 36 -6.91 -1.13 -0.26
CA PHE A 36 -6.91 -0.42 -1.54
C PHE A 36 -8.17 -0.68 -2.36
N PRO A 37 -8.63 -1.93 -2.59
CA PRO A 37 -9.88 -2.17 -3.31
C PRO A 37 -11.12 -1.58 -2.63
N TRP A 38 -11.10 -1.49 -1.29
CA TRP A 38 -12.16 -0.79 -0.54
C TRP A 38 -12.05 0.73 -0.65
N ALA A 39 -10.84 1.28 -0.73
CA ALA A 39 -10.57 2.71 -0.80
C ALA A 39 -10.69 3.29 -2.21
N GLU A 40 -10.49 2.48 -3.26
CA GLU A 40 -10.53 2.87 -4.67
C GLU A 40 -11.80 3.67 -5.04
N PRO A 41 -13.02 3.26 -4.64
CA PRO A 41 -14.24 4.03 -4.93
C PRO A 41 -14.35 5.37 -4.18
N LEU A 42 -13.59 5.55 -3.10
CA LEU A 42 -13.56 6.78 -2.31
C LEU A 42 -12.53 7.79 -2.85
N LEU A 43 -11.63 7.36 -3.74
CA LEU A 43 -10.59 8.21 -4.29
C LEU A 43 -11.15 9.06 -5.44
N PRO A 44 -11.11 10.41 -5.33
CA PRO A 44 -11.62 11.32 -6.36
C PRO A 44 -10.74 11.37 -7.64
N PHE A 45 -9.78 10.46 -7.77
CA PHE A 45 -8.87 10.35 -8.92
C PHE A 45 -9.31 9.29 -9.94
N GLY A 46 -10.32 8.46 -9.63
CA GLY A 46 -10.89 7.50 -10.57
C GLY A 46 -11.75 8.14 -11.66
N ASP A 47 -12.20 9.37 -11.42
CA ASP A 47 -12.98 10.19 -12.36
C ASP A 47 -12.01 10.93 -13.29
N VAL A 48 -11.35 10.19 -14.18
CA VAL A 48 -10.51 10.78 -15.24
C VAL A 48 -11.47 11.42 -16.24
N THR A 49 -11.51 12.74 -16.25
CA THR A 49 -12.38 13.61 -17.07
C THR A 49 -12.08 13.53 -18.57
N VAL A 50 -12.26 12.36 -19.20
CA VAL A 50 -12.16 12.16 -20.67
C VAL A 50 -13.46 12.56 -21.39
N ASP A 51 -14.19 13.55 -20.88
CA ASP A 51 -15.36 14.15 -21.56
C ASP A 51 -15.06 15.55 -22.15
N GLY A 52 -13.86 16.10 -21.90
CA GLY A 52 -13.54 17.49 -22.22
C GLY A 52 -13.07 17.80 -23.65
N GLU A 53 -12.69 16.80 -24.48
CA GLU A 53 -12.05 17.04 -25.79
C GLU A 53 -12.99 16.75 -27.00
N SER A 54 -14.14 16.10 -26.80
CA SER A 54 -14.98 15.64 -27.93
C SER A 54 -16.24 16.46 -28.20
N ALA A 55 -16.56 17.49 -27.38
CA ALA A 55 -17.85 18.20 -27.44
C ALA A 55 -17.75 19.71 -27.75
N GLY A 56 -16.70 20.17 -28.45
CA GLY A 56 -16.57 21.57 -28.86
C GLY A 56 -16.23 21.82 -30.33
N GLY A 57 -15.93 20.76 -31.11
CA GLY A 57 -15.32 20.89 -32.45
C GLY A 57 -16.12 20.32 -33.63
N ALA A 58 -17.28 19.71 -33.43
CA ALA A 58 -17.99 19.01 -34.51
C ALA A 58 -19.43 19.47 -34.66
N GLY A 59 -19.60 20.56 -35.42
CA GLY A 59 -20.74 20.99 -36.24
C GLY A 59 -22.18 20.68 -35.83
N ALA A 60 -23.04 21.70 -35.81
CA ALA A 60 -24.20 21.81 -36.72
C ALA A 60 -25.16 22.94 -36.33
N ASP A 61 -24.95 24.14 -36.89
CA ASP A 61 -26.03 25.06 -37.30
C ASP A 61 -25.44 26.28 -38.05
N GLN A 62 -25.23 26.08 -39.35
CA GLN A 62 -25.10 27.13 -40.36
C GLN A 62 -26.29 27.03 -41.31
#